data_AF-A0A378TSE5-F1
#
_entry.id   AF-A0A378TSE5-F1
#
_cell.length_a   1.000
_cell.length_b   1.000
_cell.length_c   1.000
_cell.angle_alpha   90.00
_cell.angle_beta   90.00
_cell.angle_gamma   90.00
#
_symmetry.space_group_name_H-M   'P 1'
#
loop_
_entity.id
_entity.type
_entity.pdbx_description
1 polymer ?
#
loop_
_entity_poly.entity_id
_entity_poly.type
_entity_poly.pdbx_seq_one_letter_code
_entity_poly.pdbx_strand_id
1 'polypeptide(L)'
;MIQADIPQDFDLSAYAVGEKYGSPAFIKKATALSPLYRVSKDTPPTLMFHGNNDCVVSHEQSVRYLKKLKEYQIPSELVILEGEGHATPKFWTTPEYQEKVLAFLKQYL
;
A
#
# COMPACT_ATOMS: atom_id res chain seq x y z
N MET A 1 29.29 -7.89 -19.32
CA MET A 1 27.90 -7.41 -19.16
C MET A 1 27.91 -5.96 -19.57
N ILE A 2 27.14 -5.58 -20.59
CA ILE A 2 27.09 -4.19 -21.07
C ILE A 2 26.15 -3.45 -20.10
N GLN A 3 26.70 -2.58 -19.26
CA GLN A 3 25.90 -1.57 -18.58
C GLN A 3 25.37 -0.64 -19.66
N ALA A 4 24.05 -0.60 -19.85
CA ALA A 4 23.44 0.44 -20.66
C ALA A 4 23.57 1.75 -19.88
N ASP A 5 24.28 2.73 -20.44
CA ASP A 5 24.34 4.09 -19.91
C ASP A 5 22.97 4.73 -20.11
N ILE A 6 22.12 4.63 -19.08
CA ILE A 6 20.80 5.28 -19.08
C ILE A 6 21.05 6.80 -18.94
N PRO A 7 20.53 7.63 -19.87
CA PRO A 7 20.65 9.08 -19.78
C PRO A 7 20.13 9.62 -18.44
N GLN A 8 20.80 10.63 -17.89
CA GLN A 8 20.41 11.27 -16.61
C GLN A 8 19.01 11.89 -16.64
N ASP A 9 18.52 12.24 -17.83
CA ASP A 9 17.18 12.79 -18.09
C ASP A 9 16.15 11.72 -18.48
N PHE A 10 16.50 10.44 -18.38
CA PHE A 10 15.61 9.36 -18.70
C PHE A 10 14.44 9.30 -17.71
N ASP A 11 13.24 9.63 -18.20
CA ASP A 11 12.00 9.54 -17.45
C ASP A 11 11.57 8.06 -17.33
N LEU A 12 12.08 7.42 -16.27
CA LEU A 12 11.76 6.03 -15.94
C LEU A 12 10.24 5.82 -15.77
N SER A 13 9.49 6.83 -15.33
CA SER A 13 8.04 6.77 -15.21
C SER A 13 7.37 6.73 -16.58
N ALA A 14 7.69 7.65 -17.49
CA ALA A 14 7.14 7.64 -18.85
C ALA A 14 7.53 6.38 -19.62
N TYR A 15 8.75 5.86 -19.41
CA TYR A 15 9.16 4.60 -20.00
C TYR A 15 8.39 3.39 -19.44
N ALA A 16 8.23 3.30 -18.12
CA ALA A 16 7.60 2.14 -17.49
C ALA A 16 6.09 2.06 -17.68
N VAL A 17 5.40 3.20 -17.69
CA VAL A 17 3.92 3.25 -17.73
C VAL A 17 3.36 4.04 -18.94
N GLY A 18 4.21 4.47 -19.86
CA GLY A 18 3.85 5.28 -21.02
C GLY A 18 3.63 6.75 -20.66
N GLU A 19 3.77 7.64 -21.64
CA GLU A 19 3.65 9.10 -21.43
C GLU A 19 2.34 9.53 -20.77
N LYS A 20 1.24 8.82 -21.06
CA LYS A 20 -0.07 9.08 -20.46
C LYS A 20 -0.03 9.00 -18.93
N TYR A 21 0.63 8.00 -18.37
CA TYR A 21 0.67 7.73 -16.93
C TYR A 21 1.99 8.14 -16.28
N GLY A 22 3.03 8.39 -17.07
CA GLY A 22 4.33 8.88 -16.59
C GLY A 22 4.48 10.39 -16.66
N SER A 23 3.60 11.11 -17.38
CA SER A 23 3.73 12.57 -17.50
C SER A 23 3.73 13.27 -16.13
N PRO A 24 4.49 14.38 -15.97
CA PRO A 24 4.51 15.16 -14.72
C PRO A 24 3.11 15.60 -14.26
N ALA A 25 2.22 15.92 -15.20
CA ALA A 25 0.84 16.29 -14.90
C ALA A 25 0.05 15.12 -14.29
N PHE A 26 0.19 13.91 -14.84
CA PHE A 26 -0.44 12.71 -14.29
C PHE A 26 0.16 12.37 -12.92
N ILE A 27 1.48 12.35 -12.78
CA ILE A 27 2.17 12.07 -11.51
C ILE A 27 1.74 13.07 -10.43
N LYS A 28 1.62 14.36 -10.75
CA LYS A 28 1.10 15.38 -9.82
C LYS A 28 -0.33 15.06 -9.38
N LYS A 29 -1.21 14.69 -10.31
CA LYS A 29 -2.61 14.33 -10.01
C LYS A 29 -2.71 13.05 -9.18
N ALA A 30 -1.95 12.01 -9.54
CA ALA A 30 -1.91 10.73 -8.83
C ALA A 30 -1.37 10.90 -7.40
N THR A 31 -0.27 11.64 -7.24
CA THR A 31 0.28 12.04 -5.94
C THR A 31 -0.76 12.77 -5.10
N ALA A 32 -1.50 13.70 -5.72
CA ALA A 32 -2.56 14.45 -5.07
C ALA A 32 -3.84 13.63 -4.79
N LEU A 33 -3.89 12.34 -5.10
CA LEU A 33 -5.02 11.46 -4.77
C LEU A 33 -4.58 10.20 -4.00
N SER A 34 -3.27 9.96 -3.90
CA SER A 34 -2.73 8.79 -3.23
C SER A 34 -2.97 8.86 -1.71
N PRO A 35 -3.51 7.80 -1.09
CA PRO A 35 -3.66 7.71 0.36
C PRO A 35 -2.34 7.89 1.12
N LEU A 36 -1.23 7.43 0.53
CA LEU A 36 0.11 7.54 1.12
C LEU A 36 0.50 8.98 1.45
N TYR A 37 0.07 9.95 0.63
CA TYR A 37 0.38 11.37 0.84
C TYR A 37 -0.76 12.13 1.55
N ARG A 38 -1.76 11.41 2.07
CA ARG A 38 -2.93 11.98 2.76
C ARG A 38 -3.06 11.57 4.20
N VAL A 39 -2.12 10.77 4.72
CA VAL A 39 -2.00 10.53 6.15
C VAL A 39 -1.75 11.86 6.87
N SER A 40 -2.54 12.10 7.91
CA SER A 40 -2.47 13.24 8.81
C SER A 40 -2.75 12.78 10.24
N LYS A 41 -2.70 13.70 11.20
CA LYS A 41 -3.07 13.43 12.60
C LYS A 41 -4.53 13.04 12.79
N ASP A 42 -5.39 13.39 11.84
CA ASP A 42 -6.83 13.07 11.86
C ASP A 42 -7.14 11.73 11.18
N THR A 43 -6.12 11.03 10.69
CA THR A 43 -6.31 9.69 10.11
C THR A 43 -6.74 8.73 11.22
N PRO A 44 -7.84 7.98 11.02
CA PRO A 44 -8.34 7.08 12.06
C PRO A 44 -7.39 5.90 12.29
N PRO A 45 -7.49 5.24 13.45
CA PRO A 45 -6.87 3.94 13.66
C PRO A 45 -7.12 3.01 12.47
N THR A 46 -6.06 2.40 11.95
CA THR A 46 -6.12 1.64 10.69
C THR A 46 -5.61 0.22 10.87
N LEU A 47 -6.46 -0.77 10.60
CA LEU A 47 -6.10 -2.18 10.49
C LEU A 47 -6.09 -2.59 9.02
N MET A 48 -5.03 -3.26 8.58
CA MET A 48 -4.87 -3.75 7.20
C MET A 48 -4.58 -5.25 7.18
N PHE A 49 -5.04 -5.93 6.13
CA PHE A 49 -4.70 -7.30 5.79
C PHE A 49 -4.18 -7.34 4.35
N HIS A 50 -3.13 -8.11 4.07
CA HIS A 50 -2.57 -8.20 2.72
C HIS A 50 -1.86 -9.55 2.50
N GLY A 51 -2.08 -10.20 1.36
CA GLY A 51 -1.42 -11.45 0.99
C GLY A 51 -0.06 -11.21 0.35
N ASN A 52 1.01 -11.85 0.80
CA ASN A 52 2.35 -11.54 0.28
C ASN A 52 2.62 -12.09 -1.14
N ASN A 53 1.77 -12.98 -1.65
CA ASN A 53 1.77 -13.47 -3.03
C ASN A 53 0.73 -12.77 -3.92
N ASP A 54 0.18 -11.62 -3.50
CA ASP A 54 -0.74 -10.82 -4.32
C ASP A 54 -0.02 -10.30 -5.58
N CYS A 55 -0.42 -10.84 -6.73
CA CYS A 55 0.13 -10.49 -8.04
C CYS A 55 -0.58 -9.31 -8.73
N VAL A 56 -1.68 -8.81 -8.12
CA VAL A 56 -2.43 -7.65 -8.61
C VAL A 56 -1.92 -6.37 -7.95
N VAL A 57 -1.72 -6.43 -6.63
CA VAL A 57 -1.20 -5.30 -5.84
C VAL A 57 -0.07 -5.81 -4.94
N SER A 58 1.11 -5.24 -5.08
CA SER A 58 2.23 -5.62 -4.22
C SER A 58 1.97 -5.21 -2.76
N HIS A 59 2.22 -6.15 -1.83
CA HIS A 59 2.09 -5.92 -0.38
C HIS A 59 3.00 -4.79 0.15
N GLU A 60 4.05 -4.43 -0.58
CA GLU A 60 4.91 -3.27 -0.29
C GLU A 60 4.13 -1.95 -0.22
N GLN A 61 2.99 -1.83 -0.92
CA GLN A 61 2.11 -0.67 -0.77
C GLN A 61 1.57 -0.55 0.67
N SER A 62 1.15 -1.66 1.26
CA SER A 62 0.69 -1.72 2.65
C SER A 62 1.82 -1.46 3.65
N VAL A 63 3.02 -2.00 3.40
CA VAL A 63 4.21 -1.76 4.24
C VAL A 63 4.57 -0.27 4.27
N ARG A 64 4.60 0.37 3.09
CA ARG A 64 4.84 1.82 2.98
C ARG A 64 3.77 2.64 3.68
N TYR A 65 2.50 2.26 3.55
CA TYR A 65 1.41 2.96 4.22
C TYR A 65 1.47 2.80 5.74
N LEU A 66 1.77 1.60 6.26
CA LEU A 66 1.99 1.37 7.69
C LEU A 66 3.12 2.25 8.23
N LYS A 67 4.25 2.33 7.53
CA LYS A 67 5.36 3.23 7.92
C LYS A 67 4.87 4.68 8.01
N LYS A 68 4.08 5.12 7.03
CA LYS A 68 3.53 6.48 7.02
C LYS A 68 2.56 6.74 8.17
N LEU A 69 1.66 5.81 8.47
CA LEU A 69 0.76 5.89 9.62
C LEU A 69 1.56 6.01 10.93
N LYS A 70 2.63 5.21 11.09
CA LYS A 70 3.52 5.26 12.25
C LYS A 70 4.27 6.59 12.39
N GLU A 71 4.71 7.20 11.29
CA GLU A 71 5.32 8.55 11.32
C GLU A 71 4.38 9.61 11.93
N TYR A 72 3.07 9.46 11.72
CA TYR A 72 2.03 10.33 12.29
C TYR A 72 1.51 9.83 13.64
N GLN A 73 2.10 8.78 14.22
CA GLN A 73 1.69 8.16 15.48
C GLN A 73 0.23 7.67 15.45
N ILE A 74 -0.26 7.27 14.29
CA ILE A 74 -1.61 6.70 14.13
C ILE A 74 -1.59 5.23 14.59
N PRO A 75 -2.49 4.82 15.50
CA PRO A 75 -2.60 3.41 15.86
C PRO A 75 -2.89 2.56 14.62
N SER A 76 -1.98 1.65 14.31
CA SER A 76 -2.04 0.94 13.05
C SER A 76 -1.41 -0.45 13.11
N GLU A 77 -2.08 -1.39 12.46
CA GLU A 77 -1.67 -2.80 12.36
C GLU A 77 -1.72 -3.25 10.90
N LEU A 78 -0.77 -4.11 10.51
CA LEU A 78 -0.76 -4.79 9.22
C LEU A 78 -0.57 -6.28 9.45
N VAL A 79 -1.53 -7.08 8.98
CA VAL A 79 -1.46 -8.53 8.96
C VAL A 79 -1.07 -8.98 7.56
N ILE A 80 0.09 -9.62 7.46
CA ILE A 80 0.52 -10.28 6.22
C ILE A 80 0.04 -11.72 6.25
N LEU A 81 -0.72 -12.12 5.23
CA LEU A 81 -1.16 -13.48 5.03
C LEU A 81 -0.12 -14.20 4.18
N GLU A 82 0.70 -15.03 4.84
CA GLU A 82 1.79 -15.77 4.20
C GLU A 82 1.26 -16.74 3.15
N GLY A 83 1.82 -16.67 1.94
CA GLY A 83 1.46 -17.51 0.80
C GLY A 83 0.18 -17.09 0.06
N GLU A 84 -0.61 -16.18 0.62
CA GLU A 84 -1.91 -15.80 0.07
C GLU A 84 -1.80 -14.74 -1.04
N GLY A 85 -2.66 -14.86 -2.05
CA GLY A 85 -2.76 -13.93 -3.16
C GLY A 85 -3.83 -12.85 -2.97
N HIS A 86 -4.32 -12.29 -4.08
CA HIS A 86 -5.34 -11.25 -4.09
C HIS A 86 -6.68 -11.77 -3.56
N ALA A 87 -7.14 -11.22 -2.43
CA ALA A 87 -8.47 -11.44 -1.86
C ALA A 87 -8.90 -12.93 -1.81
N THR A 88 -8.06 -13.79 -1.24
CA THR A 88 -8.39 -15.22 -1.07
C THR A 88 -9.41 -15.45 0.05
N PRO A 89 -10.09 -16.61 0.11
CA PRO A 89 -11.06 -16.90 1.16
C PRO A 89 -10.54 -16.73 2.60
N LYS A 90 -9.24 -16.98 2.84
CA LYS A 90 -8.64 -16.84 4.18
C LYS A 90 -8.83 -15.45 4.77
N PHE A 91 -8.96 -14.40 3.97
CA PHE A 91 -9.21 -13.04 4.46
C PHE A 91 -10.50 -12.93 5.30
N TRP A 92 -11.53 -13.72 4.99
CA TRP A 92 -12.84 -13.64 5.66
C TRP A 92 -13.31 -14.95 6.28
N THR A 93 -12.63 -16.08 6.05
CA THR A 93 -12.99 -17.38 6.66
C THR A 93 -12.11 -17.78 7.84
N THR A 94 -10.97 -17.13 8.05
CA THR A 94 -10.06 -17.44 9.17
C THR A 94 -10.58 -16.80 10.46
N PRO A 95 -10.99 -17.58 11.49
CA PRO A 95 -11.58 -17.04 12.72
C PRO A 95 -10.66 -16.05 13.43
N GLU A 96 -9.35 -16.28 13.46
CA GLU A 96 -8.36 -15.42 14.10
C GLU A 96 -8.34 -14.01 13.47
N TYR A 97 -8.58 -13.91 12.15
CA TYR A 97 -8.65 -12.62 11.46
C TYR A 97 -9.97 -11.91 11.74
N GLN A 98 -11.08 -12.66 11.81
CA GLN A 98 -12.37 -12.11 12.21
C GLN A 98 -12.32 -11.57 13.65
N GLU A 99 -11.75 -12.33 14.58
CA GLU A 99 -11.54 -11.91 15.98
C GLU A 99 -10.67 -10.67 16.05
N LYS A 100 -9.59 -10.59 15.27
CA LYS A 100 -8.74 -9.41 15.20
C LYS A 100 -9.50 -8.18 14.70
N VAL A 101 -10.33 -8.31 13.66
CA VAL A 101 -11.18 -7.21 13.20
C VAL A 101 -12.13 -6.76 14.31
N LEU A 102 -12.84 -7.68 14.96
CA LEU A 102 -13.77 -7.35 16.04
C LEU A 102 -13.08 -6.70 17.23
N ALA A 103 -11.91 -7.19 17.63
CA ALA A 103 -11.11 -6.63 18.71
C ALA A 103 -10.64 -5.20 18.37
N PHE A 104 -10.17 -4.99 17.14
CA PHE A 104 -9.75 -3.66 16.68
C PHE A 104 -10.91 -2.68 16.67
N LEU A 105 -12.06 -3.08 16.12
CA LEU A 105 -13.26 -2.25 16.12
C LEU A 105 -13.70 -1.92 17.56
N LYS A 106 -13.76 -2.91 18.46
CA LYS A 106 -14.11 -2.69 19.88
C LYS A 106 -13.15 -1.72 20.60
N GLN A 107 -11.90 -1.64 20.16
CA GLN A 107 -10.91 -0.75 20.76
C GLN A 107 -11.08 0.71 20.32
N TYR A 108 -11.59 0.94 19.10
CA TYR A 108 -11.56 2.27 18.46
C TYR A 108 -12.94 2.80 18.03
N LEU A 109 -14.02 2.03 18.22
CA LEU A 109 -15.43 2.42 18.08
C LEU A 109 -16.16 2.27 19.41
#